data_AF-A0A0D2J1E3-F1
#
_entry.id   AF-A0A0D2J1E3-F1
#
_cell.length_a   1.000
_cell.length_b   1.000
_cell.length_c   1.000
_cell.angle_alpha   90.00
_cell.angle_beta   90.00
_cell.angle_gamma   90.00
#
_symmetry.space_group_name_H-M   'P 1'
#
loop_
_entity.id
_entity.type
_entity.pdbx_description
1 polymer ?
#
loop_
_entity_poly.entity_id
_entity_poly.type
_entity_poly.pdbx_seq_one_letter_code
_entity_poly.pdbx_strand_id
1 'polypeptide(L)'
;MPGLTARLELDYKRRIAAPAVLHVATEVESVEPRKVWMRATVRDGDGVTYATGRALFVAPNIMKQLGLAARREDAARQAGAPVALA
;
A
#
# COMPACT_ATOMS: atom_id res chain seq x y z
N MET A 1 -6.87 7.31 10.00
CA MET A 1 -5.43 7.05 9.77
C MET A 1 -5.26 6.68 8.31
N PRO A 2 -4.30 7.25 7.56
CA PRO A 2 -4.13 6.93 6.15
C PRO A 2 -3.78 5.45 5.98
N GLY A 3 -4.38 4.78 4.99
CA GLY A 3 -4.02 3.41 4.62
C GLY A 3 -2.67 3.39 3.90
N LEU A 4 -1.84 2.40 4.20
CA LEU A 4 -0.59 2.15 3.48
C LEU A 4 -0.83 1.13 2.37
N THR A 5 -0.19 1.30 1.22
CA THR A 5 -0.24 0.32 0.13
C THR A 5 0.45 -0.97 0.59
N ALA A 6 -0.32 -2.05 0.69
CA ALA A 6 0.19 -3.38 1.02
C ALA A 6 0.34 -4.27 -0.21
N ARG A 7 -0.45 -4.01 -1.26
CA ARG A 7 -0.37 -4.72 -2.55
C ARG A 7 -0.79 -3.79 -3.68
N LEU A 8 -0.09 -3.88 -4.81
CA LEU A 8 -0.43 -3.21 -6.05
C LEU A 8 -0.15 -4.16 -7.21
N GLU A 9 -1.19 -4.48 -7.97
CA GLU A 9 -1.13 -5.26 -9.20
C GLU A 9 -1.57 -4.41 -10.37
N LEU A 10 -0.88 -4.54 -11.50
CA LEU A 10 -1.13 -3.77 -12.70
C LEU A 10 -1.02 -4.70 -13.91
N ASP A 11 -2.05 -4.65 -14.76
CA ASP A 11 -2.03 -5.25 -16.09
C ASP A 11 -1.87 -4.16 -17.13
N TYR A 12 -0.69 -4.06 -17.73
CA TYR A 12 -0.41 -3.12 -18.80
C TYR A 12 -0.91 -3.69 -20.13
N LYS A 13 -1.87 -3.00 -20.74
CA LYS A 13 -2.52 -3.44 -21.98
C LYS A 13 -1.89 -2.80 -23.21
N ARG A 14 -1.39 -1.56 -23.07
CA ARG A 14 -0.87 -0.75 -24.18
C ARG A 14 0.26 0.17 -23.72
N ARG A 15 1.14 0.54 -24.64
CA ARG A 15 2.16 1.57 -24.42
C ARG A 15 1.50 2.96 -24.39
N ILE A 16 1.99 3.84 -23.52
CA ILE A 16 1.60 5.24 -23.45
C ILE A 16 2.72 6.06 -24.11
N ALA A 17 2.41 6.81 -25.16
CA ALA A 17 3.36 7.73 -25.81
C ALA A 17 3.31 9.11 -25.13
N ALA A 18 4.46 9.76 -24.98
CA ALA A 18 4.53 11.10 -24.38
C ALA A 18 4.49 12.20 -25.47
N PRO A 19 3.85 13.37 -25.20
CA PRO A 19 3.04 13.67 -24.02
C PRO A 19 1.64 13.01 -24.10
N ALA A 20 1.10 12.60 -22.96
CA ALA A 20 -0.27 12.07 -22.86
C ALA A 20 -0.97 12.62 -21.62
N VAL A 21 -2.29 12.83 -21.75
CA VAL A 21 -3.20 13.12 -20.65
C VAL A 21 -4.07 11.89 -20.41
N LEU A 22 -4.08 11.40 -19.17
CA LEU A 22 -4.78 10.18 -18.80
C LEU A 22 -5.72 10.43 -17.62
N HIS A 23 -6.83 9.70 -17.62
CA HIS A 23 -7.80 9.61 -16.55
C HIS A 23 -7.64 8.29 -15.78
N VAL A 24 -7.39 8.39 -14.48
CA VAL A 24 -7.32 7.23 -13.58
C VAL A 24 -8.59 7.22 -12.74
N ALA A 25 -9.46 6.24 -12.99
CA ALA A 25 -10.66 6.01 -12.19
C ALA A 25 -10.42 4.87 -11.21
N THR A 26 -10.78 5.07 -9.95
CA THR A 26 -10.65 4.05 -8.89
C THR A 26 -11.97 3.85 -8.16
N GLU A 27 -12.25 2.61 -7.80
CA GLU A 27 -13.46 2.23 -7.07
C GLU A 27 -13.10 1.30 -5.92
N VAL A 28 -13.81 1.42 -4.80
CA VAL A 28 -13.69 0.50 -3.66
C VAL A 28 -14.44 -0.78 -4.00
N GLU A 29 -13.75 -1.91 -3.96
CA GLU A 29 -14.37 -3.24 -4.15
C GLU A 29 -14.92 -3.78 -2.84
N SER A 30 -14.14 -3.67 -1.76
CA SER A 30 -14.53 -4.14 -0.43
C SER A 30 -13.76 -3.43 0.67
N VAL A 31 -14.40 -3.37 1.84
CA VAL A 31 -13.81 -2.85 3.06
C VAL A 31 -13.88 -3.94 4.13
N GLU A 32 -12.71 -4.37 4.60
CA GLU A 32 -12.55 -5.16 5.81
C GLU A 32 -11.97 -4.23 6.90
N PRO A 33 -12.02 -4.60 8.20
CA PRO A 33 -11.73 -3.69 9.31
C PRO A 33 -10.44 -2.87 9.22
N ARG A 34 -9.41 -3.43 8.57
CA ARG A 34 -8.16 -2.73 8.30
C ARG A 34 -7.71 -2.84 6.86
N LYS A 35 -8.55 -3.29 5.94
CA LYS A 35 -8.19 -3.53 4.54
C LYS A 35 -9.20 -2.86 3.64
N VAL A 36 -8.72 -2.11 2.66
CA VAL A 36 -9.54 -1.54 1.60
C VAL A 36 -9.01 -2.08 0.29
N TRP A 37 -9.82 -2.91 -0.37
CA TRP A 37 -9.55 -3.37 -1.72
C TRP A 37 -10.11 -2.37 -2.71
N MET A 38 -9.31 -2.00 -3.69
CA MET A 38 -9.68 -1.07 -4.75
C MET A 38 -9.34 -1.65 -6.11
N ARG A 39 -10.17 -1.34 -7.10
CA ARG A 39 -9.88 -1.56 -8.52
C ARG A 39 -9.68 -0.22 -9.22
N ALA A 40 -8.85 -0.21 -10.24
CA ALA A 40 -8.51 0.99 -11.00
C ALA A 40 -8.48 0.73 -12.51
N THR A 41 -8.86 1.73 -13.29
CA THR A 41 -8.69 1.74 -14.75
C THR A 41 -8.01 3.04 -15.18
N VAL A 42 -6.98 2.91 -16.03
CA VAL A 42 -6.27 4.04 -16.66
C VAL A 42 -6.72 4.17 -18.11
N ARG A 43 -7.32 5.31 -18.46
CA ARG A 43 -7.87 5.60 -19.79
C ARG A 43 -7.40 6.96 -20.34
N ASP A 44 -7.46 7.18 -21.65
CA ASP A 44 -7.39 8.53 -22.23
C ASP A 44 -8.79 9.17 -22.37
N GLY A 45 -8.86 10.33 -23.02
CA GLY A 45 -10.12 11.03 -23.32
C GLY A 45 -11.03 10.30 -24.32
N ASP A 46 -10.46 9.42 -25.15
CA ASP A 46 -11.19 8.63 -26.15
C ASP A 46 -11.67 7.27 -25.59
N GLY A 47 -11.36 6.99 -24.31
CA GLY A 47 -11.78 5.78 -23.60
C GLY A 47 -10.86 4.57 -23.80
N VAL A 48 -9.71 4.72 -24.46
CA VAL A 48 -8.72 3.64 -24.64
C VAL A 48 -8.14 3.28 -23.29
N THR A 49 -8.23 1.99 -22.91
CA THR A 49 -7.65 1.51 -21.65
C THR A 49 -6.18 1.11 -21.83
N TYR A 50 -5.32 1.74 -21.04
CA TYR A 50 -3.87 1.48 -21.04
C TYR A 50 -3.45 0.50 -19.96
N ALA A 51 -4.10 0.56 -18.80
CA ALA A 51 -3.85 -0.37 -17.71
C ALA A 51 -5.11 -0.58 -16.86
N THR A 52 -5.21 -1.78 -16.28
CA THR A 52 -6.10 -2.06 -15.15
C THR A 52 -5.26 -2.36 -13.93
N GLY A 53 -5.79 -2.06 -12.74
CA GLY A 53 -5.06 -2.30 -11.51
C GLY A 53 -5.95 -2.74 -10.36
N ARG A 54 -5.34 -3.44 -9.41
CA ARG A 54 -5.95 -3.78 -8.14
C ARG A 54 -4.99 -3.42 -7.01
N ALA A 55 -5.49 -2.77 -5.98
CA ALA A 55 -4.69 -2.34 -4.85
C ALA A 55 -5.34 -2.76 -3.53
N LEU A 56 -4.50 -3.10 -2.55
CA LEU A 56 -4.88 -3.28 -1.17
C LEU A 56 -4.22 -2.19 -0.33
N PHE A 57 -5.05 -1.41 0.35
CA PHE A 57 -4.60 -0.48 1.38
C PHE A 57 -4.89 -1.06 2.76
N VAL A 58 -3.90 -1.03 3.65
CA VAL A 58 -4.03 -1.52 5.02
C VAL A 58 -3.89 -0.37 5.99
N ALA A 59 -4.82 -0.21 6.93
CA ALA A 59 -4.65 0.69 8.07
C ALA A 59 -3.74 0.02 9.11
N PRO A 60 -2.53 0.54 9.36
CA PRO A 60 -1.65 -0.04 10.37
C PRO A 60 -2.29 0.04 11.77
N ASN A 61 -1.99 -0.94 12.62
CA ASN A 61 -2.32 -0.84 14.05
C ASN A 61 -1.07 -0.35 14.77
N ILE A 62 -0.86 0.97 14.71
CA ILE A 62 0.32 1.65 15.26
C ILE A 62 0.46 1.38 16.76
N MET A 63 -0.64 1.35 17.51
CA MET A 63 -0.61 1.06 18.96
C MET A 63 -0.07 -0.35 19.26
N LYS A 64 -0.49 -1.35 18.48
CA LYS A 64 0.04 -2.71 18.62
C LYS A 64 1.51 -2.81 18.21
N GLN A 65 1.94 -2.07 17.18
CA GLN A 65 3.33 -2.08 16.71
C GLN A 65 4.28 -1.39 17.69
N LEU A 66 3.89 -0.23 18.24
CA LEU A 66 4.66 0.47 19.28
C LEU A 66 4.79 -0.38 20.54
N GLY A 67 3.71 -1.04 20.98
CA GLY A 67 3.77 -1.96 22.11
C GLY A 67 4.65 -3.20 21.87
N LEU A 68 4.73 -3.69 20.62
CA LEU A 68 5.63 -4.80 20.26
C LEU A 68 7.10 -4.36 20.22
N ALA A 69 7.38 -3.13 19.77
CA ALA A 69 8.72 -2.57 19.76
C ALA A 69 9.26 -2.39 21.19
N ALA A 70 8.47 -1.77 22.08
CA ALA A 70 8.83 -1.60 23.49
C ALA A 70 9.13 -2.96 24.17
N ARG A 71 8.29 -3.98 23.93
CA ARG A 71 8.53 -5.34 24.47
C ARG A 71 9.79 -6.00 23.92
N ARG A 72 10.17 -5.73 22.67
CA ARG A 72 11.41 -6.24 22.07
C ARG A 72 12.64 -5.56 22.68
N GLU A 73 12.57 -4.27 22.94
CA GLU A 73 13.63 -3.50 23.59
C GLU A 73 13.83 -3.95 25.04
N ASP A 74 12.75 -4.15 25.79
CA ASP A 74 12.81 -4.66 27.17
C ASP A 74 13.34 -6.09 27.24
N ALA A 75 12.94 -6.96 26.31
CA ALA A 75 13.48 -8.32 26.20
C ALA A 75 14.97 -8.32 25.82
N ALA A 76 15.41 -7.43 24.92
CA ALA A 76 16.81 -7.29 24.55
C ALA A 76 17.67 -6.77 25.72
N ARG A 77 17.13 -5.83 26.51
CA ARG A 77 17.78 -5.35 27.75
C ARG A 77 17.88 -6.45 28.81
N GLN A 78 16.85 -7.28 28.98
CA GLN A 78 16.88 -8.39 29.93
C GLN A 78 17.77 -9.56 29.49
N ALA A 79 17.98 -9.74 28.19
CA ALA A 79 18.84 -10.79 27.63
C ALA A 79 20.35 -10.45 27.66
N GLY A 80 20.74 -9.26 28.11
CA GLY A 80 22.15 -8.88 28.27
C GLY A 80 22.96 -8.79 26.98
N ALA A 81 22.32 -8.65 25.81
CA ALA A 81 23.02 -8.46 24.55
C ALA A 81 23.74 -7.10 24.54
N PRO A 82 25.00 -7.01 24.07
CA PRO A 82 25.73 -5.75 24.07
C PRO A 82 25.01 -4.77 23.16
N VAL A 83 24.69 -3.59 23.69
CA VAL A 83 24.32 -2.43 22.88
C VAL A 83 25.53 -2.12 22.01
N ALA A 84 25.47 -2.46 20.72
CA ALA A 84 26.46 -2.02 19.76
C ALA A 84 26.35 -0.49 19.64
N LEU A 85 27.26 0.22 20.31
CA LEU A 85 27.54 1.62 20.04
C LEU A 85 28.24 1.74 18.68
N ALA A 86 27.54 2.29 17.69
CA ALA A 86 28.03 3.27 16.71
C ALA A 86 26.93 3.55 15.67
#